data_AF-A0A952SB57-F1
#
_entry.id   AF-A0A952SB57-F1
#
_cell.length_a   1.000
_cell.length_b   1.000
_cell.length_c   1.000
_cell.angle_alpha   90.00
_cell.angle_beta   90.00
_cell.angle_gamma   90.00
#
_symmetry.space_group_name_H-M   'P 1'
#
loop_
_entity.id
_entity.type
_entity.pdbx_description
1 polymer ?
#
loop_
_entity_poly.entity_id
_entity_poly.type
_entity_poly.pdbx_seq_one_letter_code
_entity_poly.pdbx_strand_id
1 'polypeptide(L)'
;MADFELDGQDIDDLFDGDDADGMFDDLDEDLDEEMFDGLDAEIELSEVDLRTAVLQKNGMVALLCIKKASAGAAICRVDPRESQPSVQVYDDPTAAEEWFTRSLGTSRKNGWTIVYDGLPLRG
;
A
#
# COMPACT_ATOMS: atom_id res chain seq x y z
N MET A 1 -27.37 -34.84 7.22
CA MET A 1 -26.71 -34.40 5.97
C MET A 1 -26.29 -32.97 6.24
N ALA A 2 -24.99 -32.71 6.19
CA ALA A 2 -24.25 -31.83 7.10
C ALA A 2 -24.65 -30.34 7.08
N ASP A 3 -24.73 -29.76 8.29
CA ASP A 3 -24.54 -28.35 8.60
C ASP A 3 -23.10 -27.93 8.24
N PHE A 4 -22.95 -26.79 7.59
CA PHE A 4 -21.66 -26.16 7.31
C PHE A 4 -21.58 -24.87 8.14
N GLU A 5 -21.06 -24.99 9.36
CA GLU A 5 -20.74 -23.88 10.24
C GLU A 5 -19.51 -23.15 9.67
N LEU A 6 -19.70 -21.88 9.25
CA LEU A 6 -18.59 -20.97 8.95
C LEU A 6 -18.09 -20.42 10.28
N ASP A 7 -17.10 -21.11 10.85
CA ASP A 7 -16.34 -20.63 11.99
C ASP A 7 -15.58 -19.37 11.59
N GLY A 8 -15.65 -18.36 12.44
CA GLY A 8 -15.07 -17.03 12.22
C GLY A 8 -13.56 -17.09 12.36
N GLN A 9 -12.87 -17.40 11.26
CA GLN A 9 -11.43 -17.19 11.20
C GLN A 9 -11.16 -15.69 11.05
N ASP A 10 -10.80 -15.09 12.19
CA ASP A 10 -10.22 -13.76 12.28
C ASP A 10 -9.05 -13.66 11.29
N ILE A 11 -9.18 -12.72 10.34
CA ILE A 11 -8.22 -12.52 9.24
C ILE A 11 -6.87 -11.95 9.71
N ASP A 12 -6.77 -11.66 11.02
CA ASP A 12 -5.60 -11.09 11.67
C ASP A 12 -4.47 -12.12 11.86
N ASP A 13 -4.78 -13.43 11.80
CA ASP A 13 -3.79 -14.51 11.95
C ASP A 13 -3.08 -14.91 10.63
N LEU A 14 -3.43 -14.29 9.49
CA LEU A 14 -2.85 -14.63 8.18
C LEU A 14 -1.61 -13.79 7.80
N PHE A 15 -1.16 -12.89 8.69
CA PHE A 15 -0.04 -11.97 8.43
C PHE A 15 1.21 -12.23 9.27
N ASP A 16 1.24 -13.29 10.09
CA ASP A 16 2.39 -13.66 10.95
C ASP A 16 3.22 -14.81 10.37
N GLY A 17 3.43 -14.78 9.05
CA GLY A 17 4.27 -15.72 8.30
C GLY A 17 5.65 -15.14 8.05
N ASP A 18 6.54 -15.35 9.03
CA ASP A 18 7.98 -15.10 9.00
C ASP A 18 8.65 -15.99 7.95
N ASP A 19 8.69 -15.56 6.69
CA ASP A 19 9.47 -16.18 5.60
C ASP A 19 9.78 -15.14 4.52
N ALA A 20 10.67 -14.19 4.83
CA ALA A 20 11.31 -13.32 3.84
C ALA A 20 12.79 -13.07 4.17
N ASP A 21 13.47 -14.08 4.71
CA ASP A 21 14.91 -14.04 4.97
C ASP A 21 15.66 -14.82 3.89
N GLY A 22 16.35 -14.11 2.98
CA GLY A 22 17.47 -14.72 2.25
C GLY A 22 17.71 -14.35 0.78
N MET A 23 17.42 -13.13 0.29
CA MET A 23 17.81 -12.76 -1.09
C MET A 23 18.28 -11.30 -1.31
N PHE A 24 18.92 -10.67 -0.32
CA PHE A 24 19.45 -9.31 -0.45
C PHE A 24 20.90 -9.15 0.05
N ASP A 25 21.79 -10.10 -0.26
CA ASP A 25 23.20 -10.03 0.19
C ASP A 25 24.24 -10.15 -0.95
N ASP A 26 23.85 -9.85 -2.20
CA ASP A 26 24.76 -10.01 -3.36
C ASP A 26 24.58 -8.94 -4.47
N LEU A 27 24.16 -7.72 -4.10
CA LEU A 27 23.96 -6.60 -5.06
C LEU A 27 24.80 -5.35 -4.73
N ASP A 28 26.01 -5.51 -4.19
CA ASP A 28 26.70 -4.37 -3.57
C ASP A 28 28.14 -4.08 -4.05
N GLU A 29 28.54 -4.43 -5.29
CA GLU A 29 29.89 -4.02 -5.76
C GLU A 29 30.04 -3.50 -7.21
N ASP A 30 29.01 -3.45 -8.06
CA ASP A 30 29.13 -2.92 -9.45
C ASP A 30 27.94 -2.03 -9.88
N LEU A 31 27.47 -1.13 -9.01
CA LEU A 31 26.54 -0.07 -9.42
C LEU A 31 27.33 1.17 -9.88
N ASP A 32 27.59 1.23 -11.19
CA ASP A 32 28.28 2.35 -11.85
C ASP A 32 27.58 3.70 -11.56
N GLU A 33 28.35 4.70 -11.10
CA GLU A 33 27.88 6.08 -10.84
C GLU A 33 27.23 6.75 -12.07
N GLU A 34 27.51 6.27 -13.29
CA GLU A 34 26.92 6.76 -14.54
C GLU A 34 25.45 6.31 -14.75
N MET A 35 24.95 5.34 -13.98
CA MET A 35 23.55 4.87 -14.07
C MET A 35 22.57 5.84 -13.38
N PHE A 36 23.05 6.71 -12.49
CA PHE A 36 22.24 7.67 -11.75
C PHE A 36 22.00 9.00 -12.50
N ASP A 37 22.85 9.34 -13.47
CA ASP A 37 22.74 10.60 -14.25
C ASP A 37 21.63 10.54 -15.32
N GLY A 38 21.03 9.36 -15.55
CA GLY A 38 19.88 9.16 -16.43
C GLY A 38 18.50 9.19 -15.73
N LEU A 39 18.48 9.34 -14.40
CA LEU A 39 17.25 9.35 -13.59
C LEU A 39 16.53 10.71 -13.58
N ASP A 40 17.07 11.71 -14.28
CA ASP A 40 16.43 13.00 -14.55
C ASP A 40 15.62 12.99 -15.87
N ALA A 41 15.40 11.80 -16.46
CA ALA A 41 14.38 11.65 -17.48
C ALA A 41 13.03 12.03 -16.86
N GLU A 42 12.44 13.14 -17.34
CA GLU A 42 11.05 13.51 -17.08
C GLU A 42 10.17 12.30 -17.38
N ILE A 43 9.90 11.48 -16.35
CA ILE A 43 8.86 10.47 -16.40
C ILE A 43 7.61 11.27 -16.69
N GLU A 44 7.07 11.12 -17.90
CA GLU A 44 5.82 11.77 -18.25
C GLU A 44 4.83 11.41 -17.14
N LEU A 45 4.37 12.40 -16.37
CA LEU A 45 3.40 12.22 -15.28
C LEU A 45 2.07 11.60 -15.77
N SER A 46 1.95 11.35 -17.07
CA SER A 46 0.90 10.57 -17.72
C SER A 46 0.97 9.07 -17.39
N GLU A 47 2.11 8.52 -16.97
CA GLU A 47 2.26 7.08 -16.70
C GLU A 47 2.09 6.69 -15.22
N VAL A 48 2.14 7.66 -14.32
CA VAL A 48 2.05 7.40 -12.87
C VAL A 48 0.76 7.99 -12.29
N ASP A 49 -0.11 7.10 -11.80
CA ASP A 49 -1.35 7.47 -11.13
C ASP A 49 -1.17 7.47 -9.61
N LEU A 50 -1.61 8.54 -8.95
CA LEU A 50 -1.43 8.76 -7.52
C LEU A 50 -2.77 9.13 -6.89
N ARG A 51 -3.11 8.42 -5.81
CA ARG A 51 -4.32 8.69 -5.05
C ARG A 51 -4.05 8.60 -3.56
N THR A 52 -4.61 9.53 -2.81
CA THR A 52 -4.45 9.67 -1.36
C THR A 52 -5.82 9.74 -0.72
N ALA A 53 -6.02 8.95 0.32
CA ALA A 53 -7.17 8.99 1.19
C ALA A 53 -6.74 9.32 2.62
N VAL A 54 -7.45 10.26 3.25
CA VAL A 54 -7.29 10.59 4.66
C VAL A 54 -8.50 10.07 5.42
N LEU A 55 -8.24 9.32 6.48
CA LEU A 55 -9.25 8.69 7.32
C LEU A 55 -9.19 9.26 8.73
N GLN A 56 -10.34 9.41 9.36
CA GLN A 56 -10.46 9.90 10.73
C GLN A 56 -11.34 8.98 11.58
N LYS A 57 -10.90 8.70 12.81
CA LYS A 57 -11.69 7.95 13.81
C LYS A 57 -11.22 8.33 15.21
N ASN A 58 -12.15 8.68 16.11
CA ASN A 58 -11.85 8.95 17.53
C ASN A 58 -10.69 9.97 17.75
N GLY A 59 -10.62 11.03 16.93
CA GLY A 59 -9.52 12.02 17.01
C GLY A 59 -8.20 11.57 16.39
N MET A 60 -8.09 10.33 15.92
CA MET A 60 -6.95 9.83 15.16
C MET A 60 -7.11 10.12 13.67
N VAL A 61 -5.98 10.36 12.99
CA VAL A 61 -5.90 10.53 11.54
C VAL A 61 -4.99 9.46 10.96
N ALA A 62 -5.48 8.74 9.95
CA ALA A 62 -4.71 7.76 9.20
C ALA A 62 -4.63 8.14 7.72
N LEU A 63 -3.59 7.67 7.04
CA LEU A 63 -3.37 7.89 5.61
C LEU A 63 -3.34 6.54 4.90
N LEU A 64 -3.99 6.50 3.74
CA LEU A 64 -3.88 5.41 2.79
C LEU A 64 -3.59 6.00 1.41
N CYS A 65 -2.48 5.63 0.80
CA CYS A 65 -2.06 6.13 -0.49
C CYS A 65 -1.82 4.96 -1.44
N ILE A 66 -2.04 5.19 -2.73
CA ILE A 66 -1.63 4.28 -3.80
C ILE A 66 -0.85 5.07 -4.85
N LYS A 67 0.26 4.48 -5.31
CA LYS A 67 1.03 4.90 -6.48
C LYS A 67 1.02 3.75 -7.46
N LYS A 68 0.55 3.98 -8.69
CA LYS A 68 0.53 2.99 -9.76
C LYS A 68 1.32 3.49 -10.96
N ALA A 69 1.97 2.59 -11.65
CA ALA A 69 2.60 2.80 -12.95
C ALA A 69 2.28 1.61 -13.87
N SER A 70 2.72 1.65 -15.12
CA SER A 70 2.56 0.53 -16.05
C SER A 70 3.20 -0.77 -15.55
N ALA A 71 4.34 -0.66 -14.85
CA ALA A 71 5.15 -1.78 -14.38
C ALA A 71 4.75 -2.34 -13.01
N GLY A 72 3.84 -1.69 -12.28
CA GLY A 72 3.47 -2.13 -10.94
C GLY A 72 2.83 -1.03 -10.09
N ALA A 73 2.61 -1.32 -8.81
CA ALA A 73 1.99 -0.40 -7.87
C ALA A 73 2.48 -0.60 -6.44
N ALA A 74 2.27 0.41 -5.61
CA ALA A 74 2.52 0.35 -4.17
C ALA A 74 1.39 1.03 -3.41
N ILE A 75 0.95 0.39 -2.32
CA ILE A 75 0.02 0.96 -1.33
C ILE A 75 0.82 1.31 -0.08
N CYS A 76 0.70 2.56 0.37
CA CYS A 76 1.33 3.02 1.61
C CYS A 76 0.25 3.34 2.64
N ARG A 77 0.44 2.87 3.88
CA ARG A 77 -0.45 3.12 5.01
C ARG A 77 0.31 3.78 6.15
N VAL A 78 -0.31 4.80 6.73
CA VAL A 78 0.11 5.37 8.02
C VAL A 78 -1.09 5.25 8.96
N ASP A 79 -1.01 4.32 9.91
CA ASP A 79 -2.00 4.19 10.99
C ASP A 79 -1.36 4.66 12.29
N PRO A 80 -1.94 5.64 13.00
CA PRO A 80 -1.36 6.18 14.23
C PRO A 80 -1.31 5.20 15.40
N ARG A 81 -1.93 4.02 15.26
CA ARG A 81 -1.82 2.92 16.24
C ARG A 81 -0.54 2.10 16.04
N GLU A 82 0.01 2.13 14.84
CA GLU A 82 1.24 1.45 14.47
C GLU A 82 2.43 2.39 14.71
N SER A 83 3.57 1.82 15.09
CA SER A 83 4.78 2.61 15.32
C SER A 83 5.45 3.09 14.02
N GLN A 84 5.21 2.40 12.91
CA GLN A 84 5.83 2.65 11.62
C GLN A 84 4.81 2.57 10.47
N PRO A 85 5.04 3.31 9.37
CA PRO A 85 4.26 3.15 8.16
C PRO A 85 4.47 1.76 7.55
N SER A 86 3.45 1.24 6.86
CA SER A 86 3.57 0.01 6.08
C SER A 86 3.46 0.30 4.58
N VAL A 87 4.25 -0.42 3.78
CA VAL A 87 4.20 -0.34 2.31
C VAL A 87 4.03 -1.74 1.77
N GLN A 88 3.09 -1.90 0.84
CA GLN A 88 2.86 -3.15 0.11
C GLN A 88 3.02 -2.89 -1.37
N VAL A 89 3.91 -3.66 -2.01
CA VAL A 89 4.21 -3.56 -3.44
C VAL A 89 3.46 -4.67 -4.19
N TYR A 90 3.03 -4.34 -5.41
CA TYR A 90 2.27 -5.22 -6.28
C TYR A 90 2.86 -5.16 -7.69
N ASP A 91 3.02 -6.32 -8.32
CA ASP A 91 3.41 -6.41 -9.73
C ASP A 91 2.23 -6.07 -10.66
N ASP A 92 0.99 -6.32 -10.23
CA ASP A 92 -0.23 -5.96 -10.97
C ASP A 92 -0.87 -4.67 -10.42
N PRO A 93 -0.86 -3.57 -11.19
CA PRO A 93 -1.50 -2.31 -10.80
C PRO A 93 -3.02 -2.43 -10.58
N THR A 94 -3.68 -3.35 -11.28
CA THR A 94 -5.13 -3.55 -11.17
C THR A 94 -5.48 -4.18 -9.83
N ALA A 95 -4.77 -5.24 -9.45
CA ALA A 95 -4.90 -5.85 -8.13
C ALA A 95 -4.66 -4.84 -6.99
N ALA A 96 -3.66 -3.97 -7.10
CA ALA A 96 -3.42 -2.92 -6.11
C ALA A 96 -4.60 -1.95 -5.97
N GLU A 97 -5.22 -1.55 -7.08
CA GLU A 97 -6.39 -0.68 -7.06
C GLU A 97 -7.62 -1.33 -6.42
N GLU A 98 -7.86 -2.61 -6.70
CA GLU A 98 -8.91 -3.39 -6.05
C GLU A 98 -8.68 -3.49 -4.55
N TRP A 99 -7.44 -3.78 -4.12
CA TRP A 99 -7.05 -3.82 -2.72
C TRP A 99 -7.18 -2.47 -2.02
N PHE A 100 -6.78 -1.39 -2.68
CA PHE A 100 -6.95 -0.03 -2.16
C PHE A 100 -8.44 0.28 -1.94
N THR A 101 -9.28 0.01 -2.94
CA THR A 101 -10.73 0.22 -2.86
C THR A 101 -11.37 -0.63 -1.77
N ARG A 102 -10.97 -1.91 -1.64
CA ARG A 102 -11.42 -2.81 -0.59
C ARG A 102 -11.01 -2.31 0.79
N SER A 103 -9.78 -1.81 0.93
CA SER A 103 -9.25 -1.26 2.19
C SER A 103 -10.05 -0.04 2.65
N LEU A 104 -10.43 0.85 1.73
CA LEU A 104 -11.34 1.97 2.03
C LEU A 104 -12.72 1.47 2.47
N GLY A 105 -13.28 0.48 1.78
CA GLY A 105 -14.55 -0.14 2.13
C GLY A 105 -14.54 -0.78 3.54
N THR A 106 -13.50 -1.55 3.85
CA THR A 106 -13.29 -2.16 5.17
C THR A 106 -13.09 -1.10 6.25
N SER A 107 -12.32 -0.05 5.96
CA SER A 107 -12.10 1.06 6.89
C SER A 107 -13.42 1.74 7.28
N ARG A 108 -14.29 2.01 6.30
CA ARG A 108 -15.64 2.55 6.56
C ARG A 108 -16.49 1.62 7.43
N LYS A 109 -16.49 0.31 7.13
CA LYS A 109 -17.21 -0.69 7.95
C LYS A 109 -16.68 -0.73 9.39
N ASN A 110 -15.38 -0.51 9.56
CA ASN A 110 -14.70 -0.48 10.86
C ASN A 110 -14.83 0.89 11.57
N GLY A 111 -15.70 1.79 11.07
CA GLY A 111 -16.02 3.07 11.71
C GLY A 111 -15.00 4.18 11.47
N TRP A 112 -14.14 4.06 10.46
CA TRP A 112 -13.35 5.18 9.97
C TRP A 112 -14.15 6.03 8.98
N THR A 113 -14.08 7.34 9.13
CA THR A 113 -14.65 8.29 8.18
C THR A 113 -13.57 8.73 7.19
N ILE A 114 -13.84 8.62 5.89
CA ILE A 114 -12.95 9.15 4.86
C ILE A 114 -13.25 10.65 4.73
N VAL A 115 -12.28 11.49 5.08
CA VAL A 115 -12.40 12.96 5.06
C VAL A 115 -11.78 13.57 3.81
N TYR A 116 -10.92 12.83 3.12
CA TYR A 116 -10.35 13.19 1.83
C TYR A 116 -10.11 11.92 1.01
N ASP A 117 -10.34 12.00 -0.30
CA ASP A 117 -10.03 10.96 -1.27
C ASP A 117 -9.79 11.63 -2.63
N GLY A 118 -8.54 11.69 -3.08
CA GLY A 118 -8.16 12.43 -4.28
C GLY A 118 -6.66 12.46 -4.54
N LEU A 119 -6.21 13.53 -5.19
CA LEU A 119 -4.81 13.73 -5.56
C LEU A 119 -3.89 13.86 -4.32
N PRO A 120 -2.57 13.66 -4.46
CA PRO A 120 -1.63 13.86 -3.37
C PRO A 120 -1.73 15.26 -2.73
N LEU A 121 -1.78 15.29 -1.40
CA LEU A 121 -1.77 16.53 -0.64
C LEU A 121 -0.35 17.11 -0.62
N ARG A 122 -0.25 18.43 -0.82
CA ARG A 122 0.99 19.22 -0.72
C ARG A 122 0.81 20.24 0.39
N GLY A 123 1.76 20.32 1.31
CA GLY A 123 1.74 21.20 2.47
C GLY A 123 3.09 21.82 2.73
#